data_AF-A0A932IGR8-F1
#
_entry.id   AF-A0A932IGR8-F1
#
_cell.length_a   1.000
_cell.length_b   1.000
_cell.length_c   1.000
_cell.angle_alpha   90.00
_cell.angle_beta   90.00
_cell.angle_gamma   90.00
#
_symmetry.space_group_name_H-M   'P 1'
#
loop_
_entity.id
_entity.type
_entity.pdbx_description
1 polymer ?
#
loop_
_entity_poly.entity_id
_entity_poly.type
_entity_poly.pdbx_seq_one_letter_code
_entity_poly.pdbx_strand_id
1 'polypeptide(L)'
;MARYWLVAPRLLLAWLPVVGVAPNALAQAGVPYLAEPPPATPPPPPPDESETPLKGKRKAREARSVEEAPEPAAGEPATAAPAYAPASFAQLWASRRTARALGQVAEARRLLNAMILNKEKSGWPNLFAYGEALARESARAADRQEAVELAAAAVALAPDRPEPHAAQGRALWKVGGHRGESLAAFARGYLLTFSEPPMLSAHVGNLALTVVAALWLAAVLFAVAVLYAHARMLVHDLLHLLPTGA
;
A
#
# COMPACT_ATOMS: atom_id res chain seq x y z
N MET A 1 -48.22 56.03 8.14
CA MET A 1 -46.77 55.71 8.10
C MET A 1 -46.56 54.32 8.69
N ALA A 2 -46.61 53.28 7.85
CA ALA A 2 -46.49 51.87 8.28
C ALA A 2 -45.08 51.35 8.00
N ARG A 3 -44.38 50.94 9.05
CA ARG A 3 -43.05 50.30 8.99
C ARG A 3 -43.21 48.84 8.59
N TYR A 4 -42.86 48.50 7.35
CA TYR A 4 -42.68 47.11 6.93
C TYR A 4 -41.35 46.58 7.47
N TRP A 5 -41.43 45.63 8.40
CA TRP A 5 -40.29 44.83 8.82
C TRP A 5 -39.97 43.79 7.73
N LEU A 6 -38.79 43.91 7.13
CA LEU A 6 -38.15 42.86 6.35
C LEU A 6 -37.78 41.71 7.31
N VAL A 7 -38.62 40.68 7.35
CA VAL A 7 -38.26 39.40 7.94
C VAL A 7 -37.38 38.67 6.91
N ALA A 8 -36.07 38.69 7.13
CA ALA A 8 -35.13 37.91 6.34
C ALA A 8 -35.44 36.41 6.51
N PRO A 9 -35.60 35.63 5.44
CA PRO A 9 -35.75 34.19 5.55
C PRO A 9 -34.41 33.60 6.02
N ARG A 10 -34.42 33.06 7.25
CA ARG A 10 -33.38 32.18 7.78
C ARG A 10 -33.36 30.93 6.88
N LEU A 11 -32.50 30.96 5.86
CA LEU A 11 -32.17 29.78 5.07
C LEU A 11 -31.59 28.72 6.01
N LEU A 12 -32.44 27.76 6.36
CA LEU A 12 -32.07 26.47 6.91
C LEU A 12 -31.14 25.78 5.90
N LEU A 13 -29.85 25.98 6.07
CA LEU A 13 -28.81 25.09 5.55
C LEU A 13 -28.99 23.74 6.25
N ALA A 14 -29.88 22.94 5.68
CA ALA A 14 -30.01 21.53 6.00
C ALA A 14 -28.64 20.89 5.78
N TRP A 15 -28.05 20.40 6.87
CA TRP A 15 -26.93 19.48 6.86
C TRP A 15 -27.29 18.30 5.97
N LEU A 16 -26.78 18.29 4.74
CA LEU A 16 -26.72 17.08 3.95
C LEU A 16 -25.70 16.16 4.65
N PRO A 17 -26.09 14.94 5.07
CA PRO A 17 -25.11 13.97 5.51
C PRO A 17 -24.17 13.72 4.34
N VAL A 18 -22.89 14.02 4.52
CA VAL A 18 -21.83 13.51 3.66
C VAL A 18 -21.94 12.00 3.74
N VAL A 19 -22.59 11.39 2.74
CA VAL A 19 -22.57 9.94 2.55
C VAL A 19 -21.11 9.62 2.27
N GLY A 20 -20.39 9.25 3.34
CA GLY A 20 -19.07 8.68 3.24
C GLY A 20 -19.19 7.42 2.39
N VAL A 21 -18.79 7.53 1.13
CA VAL A 21 -18.47 6.36 0.32
C VAL A 21 -17.34 5.68 1.08
N ALA A 22 -17.68 4.61 1.79
CA ALA A 22 -16.69 3.76 2.44
C ALA A 22 -15.65 3.42 1.37
N PRO A 23 -14.35 3.64 1.63
CA PRO A 23 -13.33 3.20 0.69
C PRO A 23 -13.56 1.70 0.50
N ASN A 24 -13.90 1.36 -0.74
CA ASN A 24 -14.06 0.00 -1.20
C ASN A 24 -12.97 -0.85 -0.53
N ALA A 25 -13.41 -1.73 0.38
CA ALA A 25 -12.68 -2.94 0.72
C ALA A 25 -12.69 -3.82 -0.52
N LEU A 26 -12.04 -3.33 -1.59
CA LEU A 26 -11.59 -4.16 -2.67
C LEU A 26 -10.57 -5.09 -2.04
N ALA A 27 -11.10 -6.26 -1.72
CA ALA A 27 -10.41 -7.52 -1.62
C ALA A 27 -8.93 -7.38 -1.96
N GLN A 28 -8.09 -7.57 -0.95
CA GLN A 28 -6.81 -8.24 -1.13
C GLN A 28 -7.10 -9.59 -1.80
N ALA A 29 -7.40 -9.57 -3.10
CA ALA A 29 -7.36 -10.73 -3.94
C ALA A 29 -5.90 -11.18 -3.90
N GLY A 30 -5.72 -12.31 -3.24
CA GLY A 30 -4.46 -12.86 -2.80
C GLY A 30 -3.37 -12.70 -3.85
N VAL A 31 -2.37 -11.94 -3.47
CA VAL A 31 -1.04 -12.06 -4.01
C VAL A 31 -0.41 -13.24 -3.24
N PRO A 32 -0.33 -14.46 -3.81
CA PRO A 32 -0.01 -15.67 -3.06
C PRO A 32 1.40 -15.70 -2.44
N TYR A 33 2.26 -14.73 -2.75
CA TYR A 33 3.62 -14.62 -2.22
C TYR A 33 3.76 -13.69 -1.00
N LEU A 34 2.65 -13.11 -0.49
CA LEU A 34 2.63 -12.31 0.74
C LEU A 34 1.95 -13.00 1.92
N ALA A 35 1.51 -14.26 1.78
CA ALA A 35 1.14 -15.06 2.94
C ALA A 35 2.37 -15.15 3.86
N GLU A 36 2.24 -14.71 5.10
CA GLU A 36 3.24 -14.98 6.13
C GLU A 36 3.51 -16.49 6.12
N PRO A 37 4.78 -16.93 6.11
CA PRO A 37 5.07 -18.35 6.24
C PRO A 37 4.35 -18.83 7.50
N PRO A 38 3.66 -19.99 7.46
CA PRO A 38 2.95 -20.51 8.61
C PRO A 38 3.90 -20.49 9.82
N PRO A 39 3.42 -20.11 11.02
CA PRO A 39 4.26 -20.02 12.20
C PRO A 39 5.05 -21.32 12.32
N ALA A 40 6.38 -21.20 12.38
CA ALA A 40 7.27 -22.35 12.44
C ALA A 40 6.77 -23.29 13.53
N THR A 41 6.47 -24.53 13.14
CA THR A 41 6.06 -25.58 14.08
C THR A 41 7.08 -25.58 15.22
N PRO A 42 6.67 -25.40 16.49
CA PRO A 42 7.61 -25.39 17.59
C PRO A 42 8.44 -26.67 17.52
N PRO A 43 9.77 -26.57 17.71
CA PRO A 43 10.64 -27.75 17.68
C PRO A 43 10.10 -28.77 18.69
N PRO A 44 10.11 -30.07 18.33
CA PRO A 44 9.67 -31.10 19.25
C PRO A 44 10.42 -30.94 20.58
N PRO A 45 9.73 -31.09 21.72
CA PRO A 45 10.38 -30.99 23.02
C PRO A 45 11.56 -31.97 23.06
N PRO A 46 12.69 -31.58 23.68
CA PRO A 46 13.83 -32.48 23.83
C PRO A 46 13.36 -33.78 24.49
N PRO A 47 13.83 -34.94 24.01
CA PRO A 47 13.48 -36.22 24.61
C PRO A 47 13.84 -36.19 26.10
N ASP A 48 12.86 -36.57 26.92
CA ASP A 48 12.98 -36.62 28.37
C ASP A 48 14.07 -37.64 28.75
N GLU A 49 15.23 -37.18 29.23
CA GLU A 49 16.38 -38.01 29.61
C GLU A 49 16.16 -38.78 30.94
N SER A 50 14.91 -38.90 31.39
CA SER A 50 14.58 -39.38 32.73
C SER A 50 14.06 -40.82 32.79
N GLU A 51 14.50 -41.74 31.92
CA GLU A 51 14.29 -43.18 32.16
C GLU A 51 15.51 -44.04 31.82
N THR A 52 16.41 -44.16 32.80
CA THR A 52 17.21 -45.38 32.95
C THR A 52 16.57 -46.26 34.03
N PRO A 53 16.28 -47.53 33.70
CA PRO A 53 16.64 -48.58 34.63
C PRO A 53 17.44 -49.68 33.93
N LEU A 54 18.66 -49.85 34.41
CA LEU A 54 19.49 -51.05 34.28
C LEU A 54 18.71 -52.31 34.71
N LYS A 55 18.50 -53.27 33.80
CA LYS A 55 18.52 -54.70 34.19
C LYS A 55 18.71 -55.65 33.01
N GLY A 56 19.98 -56.08 32.86
CA GLY A 56 20.41 -57.45 32.64
C GLY A 56 19.79 -58.28 31.51
N LYS A 57 20.64 -58.68 30.56
CA LYS A 57 21.01 -60.10 30.36
C LYS A 57 22.17 -60.20 29.36
N ARG A 58 23.35 -60.59 29.89
CA ARG A 58 24.42 -61.22 29.12
C ARG A 58 23.89 -62.53 28.54
N LYS A 59 23.99 -62.72 27.23
CA LYS A 59 24.27 -64.04 26.66
C LYS A 59 25.29 -63.89 25.54
N ALA A 60 26.40 -64.57 25.76
CA ALA A 60 27.51 -64.77 24.85
C ALA A 60 27.06 -65.49 23.59
N ARG A 61 27.50 -65.00 22.42
CA ARG A 61 27.73 -65.72 21.17
C ARG A 61 28.25 -64.70 20.16
N GLU A 62 29.27 -64.84 19.34
CA GLU A 62 30.32 -65.82 19.09
C GLU A 62 31.17 -65.14 18.00
N ALA A 63 32.46 -65.41 18.01
CA ALA A 63 33.44 -64.77 17.15
C ALA A 63 33.08 -64.88 15.65
N ARG A 64 33.20 -63.76 14.93
CA ARG A 64 33.69 -63.80 13.55
C ARG A 64 34.44 -62.53 13.22
N SER A 65 35.76 -62.72 13.15
CA SER A 65 36.74 -61.85 12.53
C SER A 65 36.31 -61.46 11.12
N VAL A 66 36.24 -60.16 10.86
CA VAL A 66 36.74 -59.56 9.61
C VAL A 66 37.34 -58.22 10.03
N GLU A 67 38.67 -58.21 10.11
CA GLU A 67 39.49 -57.03 10.14
C GLU A 67 39.47 -56.44 8.72
N GLU A 68 38.49 -55.58 8.46
CA GLU A 68 38.45 -54.78 7.25
C GLU A 68 38.91 -53.38 7.65
N ALA A 69 40.15 -53.09 7.28
CA ALA A 69 40.75 -51.77 7.43
C ALA A 69 39.80 -50.73 6.81
N PRO A 70 39.38 -49.68 7.55
CA PRO A 70 38.68 -48.58 6.93
C PRO A 70 39.67 -47.90 6.00
N GLU A 71 39.47 -48.17 4.70
CA GLU A 71 39.95 -47.38 3.58
C GLU A 71 39.82 -45.90 3.97
N PRO A 72 40.88 -45.07 3.81
CA PRO A 72 40.77 -43.65 4.11
C PRO A 72 39.71 -43.09 3.16
N ALA A 73 38.50 -42.88 3.68
CA ALA A 73 37.39 -42.33 2.95
C ALA A 73 37.89 -41.08 2.24
N ALA A 74 37.96 -41.17 0.91
CA ALA A 74 38.32 -40.11 0.02
C ALA A 74 37.59 -38.86 0.51
N GLY A 75 38.36 -37.87 0.96
CA GLY A 75 37.85 -36.70 1.65
C GLY A 75 36.64 -36.18 0.90
N GLU A 76 35.50 -36.12 1.60
CA GLU A 76 34.35 -35.38 1.13
C GLU A 76 34.89 -34.04 0.64
N PRO A 77 34.71 -33.69 -0.64
CA PRO A 77 35.19 -32.41 -1.14
C PRO A 77 34.53 -31.37 -0.26
N ALA A 78 35.36 -30.73 0.59
CA ALA A 78 34.98 -29.65 1.45
C ALA A 78 34.10 -28.75 0.60
N THR A 79 32.80 -28.77 0.88
CA THR A 79 31.79 -28.11 0.08
C THR A 79 32.14 -26.64 0.20
N ALA A 80 32.89 -26.15 -0.78
CA ALA A 80 33.40 -24.79 -0.79
C ALA A 80 32.17 -23.92 -0.57
N ALA A 81 32.11 -23.29 0.61
CA ALA A 81 30.99 -22.45 0.99
C ALA A 81 30.67 -21.56 -0.21
N PRO A 82 29.42 -21.57 -0.71
CA PRO A 82 29.11 -20.98 -1.99
C PRO A 82 29.64 -19.55 -1.99
N ALA A 83 30.48 -19.26 -2.97
CA ALA A 83 31.09 -17.96 -3.19
C ALA A 83 29.98 -16.90 -3.13
N TYR A 84 29.90 -16.21 -1.99
CA TYR A 84 29.06 -15.05 -1.70
C TYR A 84 27.77 -14.96 -2.55
N ALA A 85 26.80 -15.85 -2.30
CA ALA A 85 25.49 -15.69 -2.91
C ALA A 85 24.95 -14.30 -2.50
N PRO A 86 24.56 -13.43 -3.46
CA PRO A 86 24.08 -12.10 -3.13
C PRO A 86 22.89 -12.21 -2.18
N ALA A 87 22.94 -11.49 -1.06
CA ALA A 87 21.86 -11.48 -0.08
C ALA A 87 20.52 -11.18 -0.79
N SER A 88 19.49 -11.95 -0.45
CA SER A 88 18.18 -11.77 -1.08
C SER A 88 17.60 -10.40 -0.74
N PHE A 89 16.74 -9.85 -1.60
CA PHE A 89 16.06 -8.58 -1.33
C PHE A 89 15.31 -8.58 0.02
N ALA A 90 14.70 -9.72 0.38
CA ALA A 90 14.03 -9.89 1.66
C ALA A 90 14.98 -9.80 2.86
N GLN A 91 16.18 -10.39 2.75
CA GLN A 91 17.20 -10.29 3.80
C GLN A 91 17.72 -8.87 3.94
N LEU A 92 18.07 -8.19 2.84
CA LEU A 92 18.50 -6.79 2.88
C LEU A 92 17.45 -5.88 3.50
N TRP A 93 16.17 -6.09 3.15
CA TRP A 93 15.06 -5.34 3.72
C TRP A 93 14.86 -5.61 5.21
N ALA A 94 14.91 -6.88 5.65
CA ALA A 94 14.79 -7.25 7.06
C ALA A 94 15.95 -6.66 7.90
N SER A 95 17.17 -6.77 7.40
CA SER A 95 18.36 -6.17 8.04
C SER A 95 18.24 -4.65 8.11
N ARG A 96 17.72 -3.99 7.06
CA ARG A 96 17.47 -2.54 7.05
C ARG A 96 16.48 -2.13 8.14
N ARG A 97 15.36 -2.85 8.26
CA ARG A 97 14.35 -2.57 9.31
C ARG A 97 14.93 -2.77 10.71
N THR A 98 15.76 -3.79 10.90
CA THR A 98 16.46 -4.05 12.17
C THR A 98 17.43 -2.93 12.50
N ALA A 99 18.28 -2.53 11.55
CA ALA A 99 19.20 -1.39 11.72
C ALA A 99 18.45 -0.09 12.05
N ARG A 100 17.31 0.17 11.40
CA ARG A 100 16.43 1.32 11.72
C ARG A 100 15.91 1.26 13.16
N ALA A 101 15.41 0.10 13.59
CA ALA A 101 14.90 -0.09 14.94
C ALA A 101 15.98 0.13 16.01
N LEU A 102 17.24 -0.21 15.70
CA LEU A 102 18.40 0.01 16.55
C LEU A 102 18.98 1.44 16.47
N GLY A 103 18.36 2.36 15.70
CA GLY A 103 18.86 3.72 15.51
C GLY A 103 20.11 3.82 14.61
N GLN A 104 20.51 2.74 13.95
CA GLN A 104 21.69 2.68 13.08
C GLN A 104 21.37 3.25 11.68
N VAL A 105 21.18 4.57 11.60
CA VAL A 105 20.74 5.26 10.37
C VAL A 105 21.70 5.04 9.19
N ALA A 106 23.02 5.11 9.44
CA ALA A 106 24.03 4.92 8.40
C ALA A 106 23.99 3.50 7.81
N GLU A 107 23.82 2.49 8.66
CA GLU A 107 23.74 1.09 8.24
C GLU A 107 22.45 0.81 7.47
N ALA A 108 21.32 1.33 7.95
CA ALA A 108 20.06 1.24 7.23
C ALA A 108 20.14 1.86 5.82
N ARG A 109 20.84 2.99 5.69
CA ARG A 109 21.09 3.63 4.39
C ARG A 109 22.00 2.78 3.50
N ARG A 110 23.08 2.23 4.05
CA ARG A 110 23.99 1.32 3.33
C ARG A 110 23.25 0.10 2.78
N LEU A 111 22.39 -0.52 3.59
CA LEU A 111 21.57 -1.67 3.20
C LEU A 111 20.55 -1.31 2.11
N LEU A 112 19.93 -0.12 2.20
CA LEU A 112 19.03 0.37 1.16
C LEU A 112 19.76 0.58 -0.18
N ASN A 113 20.96 1.18 -0.16
CA ASN A 113 21.77 1.38 -1.35
C ASN A 113 22.23 0.04 -1.95
N ALA A 114 22.60 -0.92 -1.10
CA ALA A 114 22.92 -2.28 -1.55
C ALA A 114 21.72 -2.96 -2.23
N MET A 115 20.50 -2.69 -1.74
CA MET A 115 19.27 -3.21 -2.34
C MET A 115 19.01 -2.62 -3.73
N ILE A 116 19.21 -1.31 -3.92
CA ILE A 116 19.10 -0.64 -5.22
C ILE A 116 20.15 -1.20 -6.19
N LEU A 117 21.40 -1.32 -5.76
CA LEU A 117 22.48 -1.89 -6.58
C LEU A 117 22.20 -3.34 -6.97
N ASN A 118 21.68 -4.15 -6.04
CA ASN A 118 21.29 -5.54 -6.33
C ASN A 118 20.14 -5.60 -7.34
N LYS A 119 19.17 -4.67 -7.26
CA LYS A 119 18.09 -4.56 -8.24
C LYS A 119 18.66 -4.33 -9.63
N GLU A 120 19.53 -3.33 -9.78
CA GLU A 120 20.17 -3.00 -11.07
C GLU A 120 20.95 -4.18 -11.64
N LYS A 121 21.77 -4.86 -10.82
CA LYS A 121 22.55 -6.04 -11.23
C LYS A 121 21.66 -7.22 -11.63
N SER A 122 20.55 -7.40 -10.95
CA SER A 122 19.61 -8.50 -11.20
C SER A 122 18.75 -8.28 -12.44
N GLY A 123 18.71 -7.06 -12.99
CA GLY A 123 17.86 -6.70 -14.13
C GLY A 123 16.36 -6.66 -13.81
N TRP A 124 15.97 -6.74 -12.53
CA TRP A 124 14.55 -6.67 -12.15
C TRP A 124 14.03 -5.25 -12.41
N PRO A 125 12.99 -5.07 -13.23
CA PRO A 125 12.52 -3.74 -13.62
C PRO A 125 11.91 -2.99 -12.42
N ASN A 126 11.16 -3.70 -11.58
CA ASN A 126 10.44 -3.12 -10.46
C ASN A 126 10.42 -4.02 -9.21
N LEU A 127 10.54 -3.36 -8.06
CA LEU A 127 10.42 -3.94 -6.72
C LEU A 127 9.25 -3.25 -6.00
N PHE A 128 8.03 -3.50 -6.50
CA PHE A 128 6.81 -2.76 -6.15
C PHE A 128 6.55 -2.63 -4.64
N ALA A 129 6.57 -3.74 -3.91
CA ALA A 129 6.27 -3.76 -2.47
C ALA A 129 7.27 -2.91 -1.66
N TYR A 130 8.55 -2.95 -2.02
CA TYR A 130 9.61 -2.20 -1.35
C TYR A 130 9.55 -0.70 -1.71
N GLY A 131 9.29 -0.38 -2.99
CA GLY A 131 9.08 1.01 -3.43
C GLY A 131 7.90 1.68 -2.72
N GLU A 132 6.75 1.01 -2.64
CA GLU A 132 5.60 1.52 -1.90
C GLU A 132 5.85 1.67 -0.40
N ALA A 133 6.56 0.70 0.21
CA ALA A 133 6.91 0.79 1.62
C ALA A 133 7.78 2.03 1.89
N LEU A 134 8.80 2.29 1.06
CA LEU A 134 9.62 3.50 1.16
C LEU A 134 8.84 4.78 0.88
N ALA A 135 7.90 4.78 -0.06
CA ALA A 135 7.02 5.91 -0.32
C ALA A 135 6.15 6.26 0.90
N ARG A 136 5.70 5.26 1.67
CA ARG A 136 5.00 5.47 2.95
C ARG A 136 5.93 5.93 4.06
N GLU A 137 7.15 5.40 4.13
CA GLU A 137 8.16 5.83 5.09
C GLU A 137 8.57 7.30 4.85
N SER A 138 8.77 7.71 3.61
CA SER A 138 9.12 9.09 3.26
C SER A 138 8.01 10.08 3.67
N ALA A 139 6.74 9.69 3.54
CA ALA A 139 5.61 10.51 3.98
C ALA A 139 5.58 10.74 5.50
N ARG A 140 6.15 9.81 6.28
CA ARG A 140 6.20 9.84 7.75
C ARG A 140 7.52 10.38 8.31
N ALA A 141 8.54 10.57 7.46
CA ALA A 141 9.84 11.09 7.89
C ALA A 141 9.68 12.51 8.46
N ALA A 142 10.24 12.73 9.65
CA ALA A 142 10.24 14.03 10.31
C ALA A 142 11.25 14.98 9.68
N ASP A 143 12.42 14.45 9.29
CA ASP A 143 13.42 15.17 8.53
C ASP A 143 13.01 15.25 7.05
N ARG A 144 12.97 16.47 6.52
CA ARG A 144 12.60 16.72 5.13
C ARG A 144 13.64 16.16 4.15
N GLN A 145 14.92 16.16 4.53
CA GLN A 145 15.97 15.62 3.68
C GLN A 145 15.90 14.09 3.64
N GLU A 146 15.67 13.45 4.78
CA GLU A 146 15.40 12.01 4.86
C GLU A 146 14.17 11.64 3.99
N ALA A 147 13.12 12.46 4.02
CA ALA A 147 11.94 12.24 3.18
C ALA A 147 12.29 12.24 1.68
N VAL A 148 13.13 13.18 1.23
CA VAL A 148 13.56 13.24 -0.18
C VAL A 148 14.39 12.01 -0.55
N GLU A 149 15.32 11.61 0.30
CA GLU A 149 16.18 10.44 0.05
C GLU A 149 15.38 9.14 0.00
N LEU A 150 14.45 8.94 0.94
CA LEU A 150 13.56 7.77 0.95
C LEU A 150 12.65 7.75 -0.27
N ALA A 151 12.13 8.91 -0.69
CA ALA A 151 11.29 8.99 -1.88
C ALA A 151 12.09 8.75 -3.18
N ALA A 152 13.32 9.26 -3.28
CA ALA A 152 14.21 8.96 -4.40
C ALA A 152 14.56 7.46 -4.47
N ALA A 153 14.83 6.84 -3.32
CA ALA A 153 15.05 5.40 -3.24
C ALA A 153 13.79 4.60 -3.60
N ALA A 154 12.59 5.08 -3.23
CA ALA A 154 11.33 4.47 -3.64
C ALA A 154 11.18 4.44 -5.16
N VAL A 155 11.51 5.56 -5.84
CA VAL A 155 11.47 5.67 -7.30
C VAL A 155 12.53 4.78 -7.94
N ALA A 156 13.74 4.70 -7.38
CA ALA A 156 14.78 3.80 -7.87
C ALA A 156 14.35 2.32 -7.79
N LEU A 157 13.64 1.92 -6.74
CA LEU A 157 13.14 0.55 -6.58
C LEU A 157 11.92 0.25 -7.46
N ALA A 158 10.99 1.18 -7.63
CA ALA A 158 9.75 0.99 -8.40
C ALA A 158 9.48 2.17 -9.34
N PRO A 159 10.28 2.35 -10.41
CA PRO A 159 10.18 3.48 -11.32
C PRO A 159 8.85 3.56 -12.08
N ASP A 160 8.16 2.43 -12.28
CA ASP A 160 6.92 2.39 -13.04
C ASP A 160 5.67 2.56 -12.18
N ARG A 161 5.82 2.75 -10.86
CA ARG A 161 4.67 2.99 -9.97
C ARG A 161 4.40 4.48 -9.77
N PRO A 162 3.13 4.91 -9.78
CA PRO A 162 2.80 6.32 -9.57
C PRO A 162 3.09 6.81 -8.14
N GLU A 163 2.91 5.94 -7.14
CA GLU A 163 3.01 6.33 -5.73
C GLU A 163 4.43 6.80 -5.30
N PRO A 164 5.54 6.11 -5.67
CA PRO A 164 6.89 6.63 -5.46
C PRO A 164 7.15 8.02 -6.05
N HIS A 165 6.68 8.29 -7.27
CA HIS A 165 6.83 9.60 -7.92
C HIS A 165 6.02 10.68 -7.19
N ALA A 166 4.80 10.36 -6.76
CA ALA A 166 3.99 11.27 -5.96
C ALA A 166 4.66 11.55 -4.60
N ALA A 167 5.26 10.54 -3.96
CA ALA A 167 6.02 10.71 -2.73
C ALA A 167 7.25 11.60 -2.94
N GLN A 168 7.97 11.45 -4.05
CA GLN A 168 9.11 12.30 -4.41
C GLN A 168 8.68 13.74 -4.63
N GLY A 169 7.60 13.96 -5.39
CA GLY A 169 7.00 15.28 -5.59
C GLY A 169 6.66 15.97 -4.27
N ARG A 170 5.98 15.25 -3.35
CA ARG A 170 5.64 15.77 -2.01
C ARG A 170 6.87 16.09 -1.16
N ALA A 171 7.89 15.23 -1.17
CA ALA A 171 9.10 15.42 -0.40
C ALA A 171 9.89 16.65 -0.89
N LEU A 172 10.10 16.77 -2.21
CA LEU A 172 10.78 17.91 -2.83
C LEU A 172 10.03 19.23 -2.59
N TRP A 173 8.69 19.20 -2.64
CA TRP A 173 7.87 20.37 -2.34
C TRP A 173 8.08 20.87 -0.91
N LYS A 174 8.18 19.95 0.06
CA LYS A 174 8.35 20.28 1.49
C LYS A 174 9.73 20.87 1.80
N VAL A 175 10.80 20.39 1.17
CA VAL A 175 12.15 20.94 1.34
C VAL A 175 12.22 22.39 0.84
N GLY A 176 11.49 22.70 -0.23
CA GLY A 176 11.59 24.00 -0.91
C GLY A 176 12.79 24.05 -1.86
N GLY A 177 12.86 25.06 -2.72
CA GLY A 177 13.95 25.19 -3.72
C GLY A 177 13.82 24.29 -4.97
N HIS A 178 13.13 23.15 -4.88
CA HIS A 178 13.02 22.16 -5.97
C HIS A 178 11.62 22.11 -6.63
N ARG A 179 10.99 23.28 -6.86
CA ARG A 179 9.61 23.33 -7.41
C ARG A 179 9.49 22.66 -8.79
N GLY A 180 10.48 22.85 -9.66
CA GLY A 180 10.49 22.25 -10.99
C GLY A 180 10.55 20.72 -10.94
N GLU A 181 11.49 20.18 -10.17
CA GLU A 181 11.65 18.72 -9.97
C GLU A 181 10.43 18.10 -9.28
N SER A 182 9.85 18.82 -8.30
CA SER A 182 8.62 18.39 -7.63
C SER A 182 7.46 18.25 -8.62
N LEU A 183 7.23 19.27 -9.46
CA LEU A 183 6.20 19.23 -10.50
C LEU A 183 6.47 18.14 -11.54
N ALA A 184 7.73 17.95 -11.94
CA ALA A 184 8.11 16.89 -12.88
C ALA A 184 7.83 15.50 -12.29
N ALA A 185 8.13 15.28 -11.01
CA ALA A 185 7.81 14.04 -10.31
C ALA A 185 6.29 13.80 -10.23
N PHE A 186 5.51 14.82 -9.86
CA PHE A 186 4.04 14.71 -9.89
C PHE A 186 3.50 14.40 -11.29
N ALA A 187 4.01 15.08 -12.32
CA ALA A 187 3.61 14.83 -13.70
C ALA A 187 3.93 13.39 -14.12
N ARG A 188 5.11 12.87 -13.74
CA ARG A 188 5.50 11.49 -14.03
C ARG A 188 4.58 10.49 -13.33
N GLY A 189 4.29 10.69 -12.04
CA GLY A 189 3.34 9.87 -11.30
C GLY A 189 1.94 9.89 -11.92
N TYR A 190 1.47 11.07 -12.35
CA TYR A 190 0.19 11.21 -13.03
C TYR A 190 0.16 10.46 -14.36
N LEU A 191 1.18 10.62 -15.22
CA LEU A 191 1.29 9.90 -16.48
C LEU A 191 1.30 8.38 -16.30
N LEU A 192 2.02 7.88 -15.28
CA LEU A 192 2.07 6.45 -14.97
C LEU A 192 0.71 5.89 -14.55
N THR A 193 -0.11 6.70 -13.88
CA THR A 193 -1.49 6.32 -13.49
C THR A 193 -2.35 5.98 -14.72
N PHE A 194 -2.10 6.60 -15.87
CA PHE A 194 -2.79 6.28 -17.13
C PHE A 194 -2.15 5.14 -17.92
N SER A 195 -0.91 4.75 -17.58
CA SER A 195 -0.22 3.66 -18.27
C SER A 195 -0.60 2.28 -17.72
N GLU A 196 -1.09 2.18 -16.48
CA GLU A 196 -1.55 0.93 -15.89
C GLU A 196 -3.05 0.68 -16.18
N PRO A 197 -3.42 -0.33 -17.00
CA PRO A 197 -4.81 -0.62 -17.35
C PRO A 197 -5.80 -0.74 -16.17
N PRO A 198 -5.46 -1.40 -15.04
CA PRO A 198 -6.40 -1.51 -13.93
C PRO A 198 -6.68 -0.15 -13.27
N MET A 199 -5.67 0.71 -13.12
CA MET A 199 -5.87 2.06 -12.55
C MET A 199 -6.71 2.93 -13.48
N LEU A 200 -6.44 2.87 -14.80
CA LEU A 200 -7.23 3.58 -15.80
C LEU A 200 -8.70 3.16 -15.75
N SER A 201 -8.98 1.86 -15.61
CA SER A 201 -10.36 1.37 -15.50
C SER A 201 -11.11 1.92 -14.30
N ALA A 202 -10.44 2.08 -13.15
CA ALA A 202 -11.03 2.68 -11.95
C ALA A 202 -11.34 4.17 -12.15
N HIS A 203 -10.43 4.92 -12.78
CA HIS A 203 -10.65 6.34 -13.08
C HIS A 203 -11.77 6.55 -14.11
N VAL A 204 -11.80 5.76 -15.17
CA VAL A 204 -12.87 5.80 -16.18
C VAL A 204 -14.20 5.42 -15.55
N GLY A 205 -14.23 4.40 -14.69
CA GLY A 205 -15.42 4.01 -13.93
C GLY A 205 -15.95 5.13 -13.03
N ASN A 206 -15.07 5.76 -12.25
CA ASN A 206 -15.44 6.88 -11.38
C ASN A 206 -15.93 8.10 -12.17
N LEU A 207 -15.30 8.40 -13.31
CA LEU A 207 -15.74 9.48 -14.20
C LEU A 207 -17.13 9.17 -14.78
N ALA A 208 -17.35 7.95 -15.27
CA ALA A 208 -18.65 7.52 -15.78
C ALA A 208 -19.74 7.62 -14.71
N LEU A 209 -19.47 7.16 -13.48
CA LEU A 209 -20.39 7.28 -12.35
C LEU A 209 -20.71 8.74 -12.03
N THR A 210 -19.71 9.63 -12.06
CA THR A 210 -19.90 11.07 -11.80
C THR A 210 -20.79 11.70 -12.87
N VAL A 211 -20.58 11.37 -14.14
CA VAL A 211 -21.42 11.85 -15.26
C VAL A 211 -22.85 11.35 -15.12
N VAL A 212 -23.04 10.06 -14.82
CA VAL A 212 -24.38 9.48 -14.60
C VAL A 212 -25.07 10.16 -13.41
N ALA A 213 -24.38 10.36 -12.30
CA ALA A 213 -24.93 11.04 -11.13
C ALA A 213 -25.32 12.50 -11.44
N ALA A 214 -24.49 13.21 -12.21
CA ALA A 214 -24.79 14.59 -12.65
C ALA A 214 -26.04 14.64 -13.56
N LEU A 215 -26.20 13.68 -14.46
CA LEU A 215 -27.39 13.56 -15.31
C LEU A 215 -28.65 13.27 -14.50
N TRP A 216 -28.57 12.37 -13.51
CA TRP A 216 -29.68 12.10 -12.59
C TRP A 216 -30.07 13.35 -11.80
N LEU A 217 -29.09 14.06 -11.25
CA LEU A 217 -29.33 15.31 -10.53
C LEU A 217 -30.00 16.36 -11.43
N ALA A 218 -29.51 16.51 -12.67
CA ALA A 218 -30.10 17.42 -13.65
C ALA A 218 -31.56 17.05 -13.99
N ALA A 219 -31.86 15.77 -14.16
CA ALA A 219 -33.22 15.29 -14.41
C ALA A 219 -34.16 15.56 -13.22
N VAL A 220 -33.69 15.35 -11.99
CA VAL A 220 -34.46 15.65 -10.77
C VAL A 220 -34.74 17.15 -10.66
N LEU A 221 -33.72 17.99 -10.85
CA LEU A 221 -33.88 19.45 -10.81
C LEU A 221 -34.85 19.94 -11.90
N PHE A 222 -34.76 19.37 -13.11
CA PHE A 222 -35.69 19.67 -14.18
C PHE A 222 -37.13 19.28 -13.82
N ALA A 223 -37.35 18.08 -13.27
CA ALA A 223 -38.67 17.64 -12.82
C ALA A 223 -39.26 18.56 -11.74
N VAL A 224 -38.45 18.97 -10.76
CA VAL A 224 -38.86 19.93 -9.71
C VAL A 224 -39.24 21.28 -10.31
N ALA A 225 -38.46 21.79 -11.28
CA ALA A 225 -38.77 23.06 -11.95
C ALA A 225 -40.10 23.00 -12.71
N VAL A 226 -40.37 21.89 -13.41
CA VAL A 226 -41.64 21.67 -14.14
C VAL A 226 -42.83 21.58 -13.17
N LEU A 227 -42.68 20.85 -12.07
CA LEU A 227 -43.71 20.74 -11.02
C LEU A 227 -44.00 22.10 -10.37
N TYR A 228 -42.96 22.87 -10.07
CA TYR A 228 -43.10 24.22 -9.52
C TYR A 228 -43.84 25.16 -10.49
N ALA A 229 -43.49 25.11 -11.79
CA ALA A 229 -44.17 25.89 -12.81
C ALA A 229 -45.67 25.53 -12.91
N HIS A 230 -46.00 24.24 -12.88
CA HIS A 230 -47.40 23.78 -12.89
C HIS A 230 -48.16 24.17 -11.62
N ALA A 231 -47.56 23.97 -10.44
CA ALA A 231 -48.17 24.35 -9.18
C ALA A 231 -48.47 25.86 -9.14
N ARG A 232 -47.54 26.68 -9.66
CA ARG A 232 -47.74 28.13 -9.78
C ARG A 232 -48.92 28.48 -10.70
N MET A 233 -49.06 27.81 -11.84
CA MET A 233 -50.22 28.01 -12.74
C MET A 233 -51.53 27.61 -12.07
N LEU A 234 -51.58 26.45 -11.41
CA LEU A 234 -52.77 25.99 -10.69
C LEU A 234 -53.17 26.95 -9.55
N VAL A 235 -52.20 27.45 -8.79
CA VAL A 235 -52.46 28.44 -7.74
C VAL A 235 -53.00 29.73 -8.34
N HIS A 236 -52.44 30.20 -9.45
CA HIS A 236 -52.95 31.37 -10.15
C HIS A 236 -54.41 31.18 -10.59
N ASP A 237 -54.74 30.05 -11.19
CA ASP A 237 -56.10 29.76 -11.69
C ASP A 237 -57.11 29.59 -10.54
N LEU A 238 -56.72 28.94 -9.45
CA LEU A 238 -57.55 28.84 -8.24
C LEU A 238 -57.86 30.20 -7.63
N LEU A 239 -56.88 31.12 -7.62
CA LEU A 239 -57.08 32.48 -7.11
C LEU A 239 -58.05 33.31 -7.97
N HIS A 240 -58.12 33.06 -9.28
CA HIS A 240 -59.09 33.70 -10.17
C HIS A 240 -60.50 33.11 -10.05
N LEU A 241 -60.61 31.81 -9.76
CA LEU A 241 -61.90 31.13 -9.64
C LEU A 241 -62.58 31.32 -8.28
N LEU A 242 -61.82 31.61 -7.22
CA LEU A 242 -62.37 31.93 -5.92
C LEU A 242 -62.97 33.35 -5.96
N PRO A 243 -64.30 33.51 -5.82
CA PRO A 243 -64.88 34.84 -5.72
C PRO A 243 -64.27 35.53 -4.50
N THR A 244 -63.66 36.69 -4.71
CA THR A 244 -63.28 37.59 -3.63
C THR A 244 -64.58 37.95 -2.91
N GLY A 245 -64.84 37.29 -1.78
CA GLY A 245 -66.09 37.41 -1.04
C GLY A 245 -66.48 38.87 -0.86
N ALA A 246 -67.67 39.21 -1.38
CA ALA A 246 -68.43 40.38 -1.00
C ALA A 246 -69.10 40.16 0.35
#